data_AF-A0A8C7CMW1-F1
#
_entry.id   AF-A0A8C7CMW1-F1
#
_cell.length_a   1.000
_cell.length_b   1.000
_cell.length_c   1.000
_cell.angle_alpha   90.00
_cell.angle_beta   90.00
_cell.angle_gamma   90.00
#
_symmetry.space_group_name_H-M   'P 1'
#
loop_
_entity.id
_entity.type
_entity.pdbx_description
1 polymer ?
#
loop_
_entity_poly.entity_id
_entity_poly.type
_entity_poly.pdbx_seq_one_letter_code
_entity_poly.pdbx_strand_id
1 'polypeptide(L)'
;MAALSAWFWNERFWLPHNVTWVDLADPAPGVEYPKASHLLSALPLALGIFAVRILFERFIARPCAFLLHIHATSVHWRATPNPVLEKVFTSITKCPDWRHLDGLSKQLDWDVRKVQQWFRHRRNQDKPSVLTKFCESMWRSTFYLCIFTYGIRFLWQCPWMWDTPHCWYNYPYQVLTPGLYHYYVTELGFYWSLMFSQFTDIKRKDFPIMFIHHLATVSLISFSYANNMLRVGSLVMCVHDASDFILEAAKLANYAKYQRLCDFLFVLFAVVFFITRLVIYPLRILNTTLFESWEIIGPYPSWWLFNSLLLVLQVLHVIWSYLIAGIAYKALVRGKVSPDLRNSGVEISSCQTSFFICSYLFFLLFSLQRLLFYFLSGVREILLSFHLSFSAESSSSTALFLACPVYLMTIYIFLCSLQ
;
A
#
# COMPACT_ATOMS: atom_id res chain seq x y z
N MET A 1 -11.37 24.35 18.80
CA MET A 1 -10.81 24.13 17.45
C MET A 1 -9.47 24.83 17.28
N ALA A 2 -9.35 26.15 17.47
CA ALA A 2 -8.07 26.86 17.40
C ALA A 2 -6.98 26.33 18.36
N ALA A 3 -7.33 26.03 19.61
CA ALA A 3 -6.40 25.44 20.58
C ALA A 3 -5.90 24.04 20.15
N LEU A 4 -6.77 23.22 19.56
CA LEU A 4 -6.41 21.90 19.01
C LEU A 4 -5.49 22.03 17.79
N SER A 5 -5.75 23.01 16.91
CA SER A 5 -4.89 23.29 15.75
C SER A 5 -3.51 23.79 16.19
N ALA A 6 -3.44 24.71 17.17
CA ALA A 6 -2.18 25.20 17.73
C ALA A 6 -1.39 24.10 18.45
N TRP A 7 -2.07 23.23 19.20
CA TRP A 7 -1.46 22.03 19.79
C TRP A 7 -0.94 21.08 18.72
N PHE A 8 -1.73 20.83 17.67
CA PHE A 8 -1.36 19.93 16.60
C PHE A 8 -0.14 20.44 15.83
N TRP A 9 -0.12 21.72 15.44
CA TRP A 9 0.99 22.37 14.74
C TRP A 9 2.09 22.87 15.67
N ASN A 10 2.37 22.19 16.78
CA ASN A 10 3.45 22.57 17.68
C ASN A 10 4.81 22.50 16.98
N GLU A 11 5.54 23.63 16.93
CA GLU A 11 6.83 23.77 16.27
C GLU A 11 7.86 22.75 16.74
N ARG A 12 7.88 22.42 18.04
CA ARG A 12 8.82 21.44 18.62
C ARG A 12 8.63 20.03 18.07
N PHE A 13 7.41 19.70 17.65
CA PHE A 13 7.12 18.41 17.06
C PHE A 13 7.50 18.40 15.57
N TRP A 14 7.05 19.41 14.82
CA TRP A 14 7.09 19.40 13.35
C TRP A 14 8.41 19.89 12.75
N LEU A 15 9.09 20.83 13.40
CA LEU A 15 10.20 21.56 12.79
C LEU A 15 11.55 21.20 13.44
N PRO A 16 12.66 21.33 12.70
CA PRO A 16 14.00 21.28 13.26
C PRO A 16 14.25 22.38 14.30
N HIS A 17 15.30 22.20 15.10
CA HIS A 17 15.74 23.21 16.05
C HIS A 17 16.04 24.54 15.32
N ASN A 18 15.56 25.65 15.90
CA ASN A 18 15.72 27.01 15.39
C ASN A 18 14.91 27.36 14.13
N VAL A 19 13.87 26.58 13.80
CA VAL A 19 12.91 26.93 12.73
C VAL A 19 11.51 27.08 13.32
N THR A 20 10.82 28.14 12.93
CA THR A 20 9.45 28.45 13.31
C THR A 20 8.52 28.41 12.09
N TRP A 21 7.21 28.32 12.30
CA TRP A 21 6.26 28.40 11.18
C TRP A 21 6.28 29.77 10.49
N VAL A 22 6.67 30.82 11.22
CA VAL A 22 6.82 32.18 10.68
C VAL A 22 7.89 32.22 9.60
N ASP A 23 8.99 31.50 9.79
CA ASP A 23 10.08 31.43 8.81
C ASP A 23 9.65 30.76 7.48
N LEU A 24 8.57 29.98 7.52
CA LEU A 24 7.98 29.29 6.36
C LEU A 24 6.74 29.99 5.79
N ALA A 25 6.18 30.97 6.51
CA ALA A 25 4.95 31.67 6.13
C ALA A 25 5.18 32.70 5.01
N ASP A 26 6.30 33.44 5.08
CA ASP A 26 6.64 34.55 4.19
C ASP A 26 7.92 34.27 3.40
N PRO A 27 7.88 33.41 2.36
CA PRO A 27 9.02 33.18 1.49
C PRO A 27 9.37 34.43 0.64
N ALA A 28 10.60 34.47 0.13
CA ALA A 28 11.03 35.52 -0.79
C ALA A 28 10.11 35.61 -2.04
N PRO A 29 9.98 36.79 -2.68
CA PRO A 29 9.11 36.96 -3.84
C PRO A 29 9.41 35.93 -4.95
N GLY A 30 8.38 35.19 -5.37
CA GLY A 30 8.48 34.14 -6.39
C GLY A 30 8.87 32.75 -5.87
N VAL A 31 9.08 32.60 -4.56
CA VAL A 31 9.29 31.31 -3.89
C VAL A 31 8.01 30.89 -3.18
N GLU A 32 7.65 29.61 -3.30
CA GLU A 32 6.52 29.02 -2.58
C GLU A 32 6.98 27.77 -1.84
N TYR A 33 6.60 27.67 -0.56
CA TYR A 33 6.79 26.46 0.25
C TYR A 33 5.48 25.67 0.33
N PRO A 34 5.55 24.34 0.50
CA PRO A 34 4.35 23.51 0.62
C PRO A 34 3.54 23.88 1.85
N LYS A 35 2.25 24.16 1.65
CA LYS A 35 1.29 24.40 2.74
C LYS A 35 0.39 23.20 2.91
N ALA A 36 0.06 22.85 4.16
CA ALA A 36 -0.80 21.70 4.43
C ALA A 36 -2.18 21.80 3.73
N SER A 37 -2.70 23.02 3.55
CA SER A 37 -3.93 23.30 2.76
C SER A 37 -3.88 22.81 1.32
N HIS A 38 -2.70 22.71 0.71
CA HIS A 38 -2.54 22.17 -0.64
C HIS A 38 -2.98 20.70 -0.71
N LEU A 39 -2.85 19.93 0.38
CA LEU A 39 -3.26 18.54 0.45
C LEU A 39 -4.78 18.37 0.31
N LEU A 40 -5.57 19.38 0.68
CA LEU A 40 -7.03 19.35 0.52
C LEU A 40 -7.45 19.18 -0.94
N SER A 41 -6.65 19.66 -1.89
CA SER A 41 -6.89 19.49 -3.32
C SER A 41 -6.87 18.01 -3.76
N ALA A 42 -6.21 17.12 -2.99
CA ALA A 42 -6.17 15.69 -3.28
C ALA A 42 -7.54 15.01 -3.11
N LEU A 43 -8.43 15.50 -2.24
CA LEU A 43 -9.76 14.91 -2.02
C LEU A 43 -10.72 15.08 -3.21
N PRO A 44 -10.98 16.29 -3.74
CA PRO A 44 -11.77 16.44 -4.95
C PRO A 44 -11.08 15.77 -6.15
N LEU A 45 -9.74 15.78 -6.20
CA LEU A 45 -9.00 15.05 -7.22
C LEU A 45 -9.24 13.53 -7.12
N ALA A 46 -9.26 12.96 -5.92
CA ALA A 46 -9.58 11.54 -5.70
C ALA A 46 -10.97 11.17 -6.22
N LEU A 47 -11.97 12.03 -6.00
CA LEU A 47 -13.32 11.87 -6.55
C LEU A 47 -13.31 11.94 -8.09
N GLY A 48 -12.55 12.89 -8.65
CA GLY A 48 -12.36 13.00 -10.10
C GLY A 48 -11.70 11.76 -10.70
N ILE A 49 -10.61 11.28 -10.10
CA ILE A 49 -9.90 10.04 -10.47
C ILE A 49 -10.85 8.84 -10.39
N PHE A 50 -11.68 8.75 -9.36
CA PHE A 50 -12.68 7.68 -9.22
C PHE A 50 -13.77 7.78 -10.30
N ALA A 51 -14.22 8.98 -10.66
CA ALA A 51 -15.14 9.16 -11.79
C ALA A 51 -14.50 8.74 -13.12
N VAL A 52 -13.25 9.14 -13.37
CA VAL A 52 -12.47 8.72 -14.55
C VAL A 52 -12.30 7.21 -14.58
N ARG A 53 -12.06 6.56 -13.44
CA ARG A 53 -12.03 5.09 -13.32
C ARG A 53 -13.31 4.46 -13.84
N ILE A 54 -14.48 4.93 -13.39
CA ILE A 54 -15.78 4.39 -13.81
C ILE A 54 -15.95 4.52 -15.34
N LEU A 55 -15.59 5.68 -15.90
CA LEU A 55 -15.64 5.91 -17.34
C LEU A 55 -14.65 5.01 -18.09
N PHE A 56 -13.41 4.88 -17.61
CA PHE A 56 -12.38 4.04 -18.19
C PHE A 56 -12.80 2.57 -18.20
N GLU A 57 -13.29 2.05 -17.07
CA GLU A 57 -13.76 0.67 -16.98
C GLU A 57 -14.93 0.40 -17.93
N ARG A 58 -15.82 1.39 -18.11
CA ARG A 58 -16.99 1.28 -18.98
C ARG A 58 -16.64 1.35 -20.47
N PHE A 59 -15.82 2.32 -20.87
CA PHE A 59 -15.60 2.68 -22.28
C PHE A 59 -14.30 2.14 -22.87
N ILE A 60 -13.31 1.76 -22.05
CA ILE A 60 -12.02 1.25 -22.52
C ILE A 60 -11.83 -0.19 -22.07
N ALA A 61 -11.85 -0.45 -20.76
CA ALA A 61 -11.46 -1.77 -20.25
C ALA A 61 -12.43 -2.88 -20.64
N ARG A 62 -13.74 -2.64 -20.58
CA ARG A 62 -14.76 -3.61 -21.01
C ARG A 62 -14.65 -3.96 -22.51
N PRO A 63 -14.62 -2.99 -23.45
CA PRO A 63 -14.37 -3.29 -24.85
C PRO A 63 -13.08 -4.08 -25.09
N CYS A 64 -11.97 -3.71 -24.45
CA CYS A 64 -10.72 -4.46 -24.55
C CYS A 64 -10.87 -5.91 -24.04
N ALA A 65 -11.60 -6.12 -22.94
CA ALA A 65 -11.87 -7.46 -22.43
C ALA A 65 -12.68 -8.30 -23.44
N PHE A 66 -13.68 -7.70 -24.11
CA PHE A 66 -14.45 -8.39 -25.15
C PHE A 66 -13.61 -8.75 -26.37
N LEU A 67 -12.72 -7.85 -26.80
CA LEU A 67 -11.77 -8.11 -27.90
C LEU A 67 -10.83 -9.28 -27.58
N LEU A 68 -10.48 -9.46 -26.30
CA LEU A 68 -9.67 -10.58 -25.81
C LEU A 68 -10.50 -11.84 -25.49
N HIS A 69 -11.77 -11.87 -25.88
CA HIS A 69 -12.72 -12.97 -25.57
C HIS A 69 -12.85 -13.29 -24.07
N ILE A 70 -12.58 -12.30 -23.20
CA ILE A 70 -12.78 -12.39 -21.75
C ILE A 70 -14.25 -12.09 -21.47
N HIS A 71 -15.10 -13.08 -21.71
CA HIS A 71 -16.52 -12.96 -21.39
C HIS A 71 -16.70 -13.06 -19.87
N ALA A 72 -17.63 -12.25 -19.32
CA ALA A 72 -18.19 -12.55 -18.01
C ALA A 72 -18.82 -13.93 -18.12
N THR A 73 -18.16 -14.96 -17.59
CA THR A 73 -18.63 -16.33 -17.67
C THR A 73 -19.95 -16.39 -16.91
N SER A 74 -21.05 -16.31 -17.66
CA SER A 74 -22.41 -16.18 -17.14
C SER A 74 -22.99 -17.50 -16.63
N VAL A 75 -22.17 -18.56 -16.56
CA VAL A 75 -22.57 -19.86 -16.02
C VAL A 75 -22.23 -19.95 -14.53
N HIS A 76 -22.61 -18.93 -13.76
CA HIS A 76 -22.82 -19.15 -12.33
C HIS A 76 -24.26 -19.65 -12.22
N TRP A 77 -24.45 -20.97 -12.20
CA TRP A 77 -25.73 -21.58 -11.86
C TRP A 77 -26.25 -20.89 -10.61
N ARG A 78 -27.33 -20.11 -10.78
CA ARG A 78 -27.88 -19.40 -9.63
C ARG A 78 -28.40 -20.45 -8.66
N ALA A 79 -28.04 -20.32 -7.38
CA ALA A 79 -28.61 -21.18 -6.37
C ALA A 79 -30.13 -20.99 -6.42
N THR A 80 -30.86 -22.11 -6.45
CA THR A 80 -32.33 -22.10 -6.52
C THR A 80 -32.87 -21.26 -5.36
N PRO A 81 -33.77 -20.29 -5.59
CA PRO A 81 -34.28 -19.44 -4.51
C PRO A 81 -34.88 -20.29 -3.39
N ASN A 82 -34.29 -20.22 -2.18
CA ASN A 82 -34.79 -20.91 -1.00
C ASN A 82 -34.59 -20.00 0.23
N PRO A 83 -35.68 -19.48 0.84
CA PRO A 83 -35.58 -18.50 1.91
C PRO A 83 -34.99 -19.08 3.20
N VAL A 84 -35.17 -20.38 3.46
CA VAL A 84 -34.60 -21.06 4.64
C VAL A 84 -33.09 -21.15 4.50
N LEU A 85 -32.61 -21.65 3.36
CA LEU A 85 -31.17 -21.76 3.09
C LEU A 85 -30.49 -20.39 3.01
N GLU A 86 -31.16 -19.38 2.45
CA GLU A 86 -30.65 -18.00 2.40
C GLU A 86 -30.56 -17.38 3.79
N LYS A 87 -31.55 -17.60 4.66
CA LYS A 87 -31.49 -17.16 6.06
C LYS A 87 -30.30 -17.79 6.77
N VAL A 88 -30.11 -19.12 6.66
CA VAL A 88 -28.94 -19.78 7.27
C VAL A 88 -27.62 -19.26 6.69
N PHE A 89 -27.55 -19.05 5.39
CA PHE A 89 -26.35 -18.54 4.72
C PHE A 89 -25.94 -17.15 5.18
N THR A 90 -26.93 -16.27 5.37
CA THR A 90 -26.71 -14.86 5.73
C THR A 90 -26.53 -14.65 7.23
N SER A 91 -27.29 -15.37 8.08
CA SER A 91 -27.34 -15.11 9.52
C SER A 91 -26.62 -16.13 10.39
N ILE A 92 -26.29 -17.33 9.90
CA ILE A 92 -25.70 -18.41 10.71
C ILE A 92 -24.30 -18.77 10.20
N THR A 93 -24.19 -19.33 9.00
CA THR A 93 -22.90 -19.76 8.45
C THR A 93 -22.93 -19.89 6.93
N LYS A 94 -21.83 -19.48 6.30
CA LYS A 94 -21.58 -19.69 4.87
C LYS A 94 -21.10 -21.10 4.57
N CYS A 95 -20.58 -21.82 5.55
CA CYS A 95 -20.00 -23.16 5.44
C CYS A 95 -20.57 -24.05 6.55
N PRO A 96 -21.80 -24.58 6.39
CA PRO A 96 -22.41 -25.46 7.38
C PRO A 96 -21.69 -26.80 7.48
N ASP A 97 -21.46 -27.25 8.72
CA ASP A 97 -20.96 -28.59 9.03
C ASP A 97 -22.01 -29.66 8.76
N TRP A 98 -21.60 -30.93 8.77
CA TRP A 98 -22.45 -32.09 8.47
C TRP A 98 -23.76 -32.12 9.28
N ARG A 99 -23.72 -31.79 10.57
CA ARG A 99 -24.91 -31.76 11.45
C ARG A 99 -25.94 -30.71 11.01
N HIS A 100 -25.46 -29.53 10.60
CA HIS A 100 -26.33 -28.48 10.07
C HIS A 100 -26.91 -28.86 8.71
N LEU A 101 -26.12 -29.52 7.85
CA LEU A 101 -26.59 -30.02 6.56
C LEU A 101 -27.68 -31.09 6.70
N ASP A 102 -27.53 -32.03 7.64
CA ASP A 102 -28.54 -33.07 7.93
C ASP A 102 -29.84 -32.47 8.47
N GLY A 103 -29.76 -31.50 9.40
CA GLY A 103 -30.94 -30.78 9.90
C GLY A 103 -31.69 -30.03 8.80
N LEU A 104 -30.96 -29.35 7.91
CA LEU A 104 -31.54 -28.63 6.76
C LEU A 104 -32.13 -29.56 5.71
N SER A 105 -31.49 -30.71 5.47
CA SER A 105 -31.98 -31.77 4.60
C SER A 105 -33.35 -32.26 5.06
N LYS A 106 -33.50 -32.55 6.36
CA LYS A 106 -34.76 -32.96 6.99
C LYS A 106 -35.85 -31.88 6.94
N GLN A 107 -35.47 -30.63 7.18
CA GLN A 107 -36.43 -29.51 7.16
C GLN A 107 -36.98 -29.20 5.77
N LEU A 108 -36.16 -29.39 4.73
CA LEU A 108 -36.50 -29.04 3.35
C LEU A 108 -36.94 -30.23 2.48
N ASP A 109 -36.88 -31.44 3.03
CA ASP A 109 -37.04 -32.71 2.30
C ASP A 109 -36.11 -32.78 1.06
N TRP A 110 -34.87 -32.33 1.24
CA TRP A 110 -33.84 -32.33 0.19
C TRP A 110 -32.75 -33.32 0.53
N ASP A 111 -32.17 -33.98 -0.48
CA ASP A 111 -30.94 -34.74 -0.29
C ASP A 111 -29.81 -33.84 0.26
N VAL A 112 -29.03 -34.38 1.20
CA VAL A 112 -27.91 -33.65 1.84
C VAL A 112 -26.93 -33.09 0.81
N ARG A 113 -26.66 -33.83 -0.27
CA ARG A 113 -25.80 -33.38 -1.37
C ARG A 113 -26.42 -32.21 -2.12
N LYS A 114 -27.75 -32.18 -2.28
CA LYS A 114 -28.47 -31.06 -2.92
C LYS A 114 -28.35 -29.79 -2.08
N VAL A 115 -28.48 -29.91 -0.75
CA VAL A 115 -28.24 -28.79 0.19
C VAL A 115 -26.78 -28.34 0.13
N GLN A 116 -25.81 -29.26 0.17
CA GLN A 116 -24.39 -28.95 0.07
C GLN A 116 -24.05 -28.26 -1.26
N GLN A 117 -24.61 -28.74 -2.37
CA GLN A 117 -24.47 -28.12 -3.68
C GLN A 117 -25.08 -26.72 -3.69
N TRP A 118 -26.25 -26.52 -3.09
CA TRP A 118 -26.85 -25.18 -2.97
C TRP A 118 -25.90 -24.20 -2.28
N PHE A 119 -25.34 -24.56 -1.12
CA PHE A 119 -24.36 -23.72 -0.42
C PHE A 119 -23.10 -23.48 -1.26
N ARG A 120 -22.64 -24.48 -2.01
CA ARG A 120 -21.50 -24.34 -2.93
C ARG A 120 -21.81 -23.35 -4.07
N HIS A 121 -22.98 -23.46 -4.69
CA HIS A 121 -23.41 -22.54 -5.75
C HIS A 121 -23.61 -21.14 -5.20
N ARG A 122 -24.26 -20.99 -4.04
CA ARG A 122 -24.49 -19.69 -3.39
C ARG A 122 -23.19 -18.97 -3.05
N ARG A 123 -22.18 -19.67 -2.53
CA ARG A 123 -20.82 -19.12 -2.32
C ARG A 123 -20.11 -18.75 -3.63
N ASN A 124 -20.37 -19.48 -4.70
CA ASN A 124 -19.79 -19.19 -6.01
C ASN A 124 -20.48 -18.01 -6.70
N GLN A 125 -21.78 -17.78 -6.46
CA GLN A 125 -22.51 -16.63 -7.02
C GLN A 125 -21.94 -15.27 -6.57
N ASP A 126 -21.47 -15.18 -5.32
CA ASP A 126 -20.83 -13.95 -4.80
C ASP A 126 -19.39 -13.78 -5.28
N LYS A 127 -18.83 -14.74 -6.03
CA LYS A 127 -17.46 -14.61 -6.52
C LYS A 127 -17.42 -13.58 -7.64
N PRO A 128 -16.48 -12.62 -7.57
CA PRO A 128 -16.37 -11.62 -8.60
C PRO A 128 -15.89 -12.22 -9.92
N SER A 129 -16.50 -11.73 -11.00
CA SER A 129 -16.24 -12.19 -12.35
C SER A 129 -14.79 -11.90 -12.77
N VAL A 130 -14.26 -12.73 -13.69
CA VAL A 130 -12.93 -12.48 -14.29
C VAL A 130 -12.92 -11.14 -15.03
N LEU A 131 -14.03 -10.76 -15.66
CA LEU A 131 -14.21 -9.46 -16.31
C LEU A 131 -14.01 -8.30 -15.33
N THR A 132 -14.64 -8.35 -14.16
CA THR A 132 -14.48 -7.31 -13.12
C THR A 132 -13.01 -7.19 -12.71
N LYS A 133 -12.35 -8.32 -12.45
CA LYS A 133 -10.91 -8.34 -12.08
C LYS A 133 -10.03 -7.76 -13.19
N PHE A 134 -10.34 -8.08 -14.45
CA PHE A 134 -9.62 -7.55 -15.60
C PHE A 134 -9.77 -6.02 -15.70
N CYS A 135 -10.99 -5.50 -15.61
CA CYS A 135 -11.22 -4.06 -15.66
C CYS A 135 -10.52 -3.31 -14.53
N GLU A 136 -10.62 -3.80 -13.29
CA GLU A 136 -9.93 -3.21 -12.13
C GLU A 136 -8.40 -3.20 -12.33
N SER A 137 -7.83 -4.32 -12.78
CA SER A 137 -6.39 -4.42 -13.02
C SER A 137 -5.93 -3.54 -14.19
N MET A 138 -6.76 -3.36 -15.22
CA MET A 138 -6.42 -2.54 -16.38
C MET A 138 -6.38 -1.06 -16.02
N TRP A 139 -7.33 -0.59 -15.21
CA TRP A 139 -7.32 0.76 -14.66
C TRP A 139 -6.04 1.01 -13.85
N ARG A 140 -5.74 0.14 -12.88
CA ARG A 140 -4.54 0.26 -12.03
C ARG A 140 -3.25 0.23 -12.86
N SER A 141 -3.12 -0.72 -13.79
CA SER A 141 -1.96 -0.81 -14.68
C SER A 141 -1.74 0.47 -15.48
N THR A 142 -2.81 1.03 -16.05
CA THR A 142 -2.73 2.26 -16.85
C THR A 142 -2.31 3.46 -15.99
N PHE A 143 -2.92 3.62 -14.82
CA PHE A 143 -2.57 4.71 -13.92
C PHE A 143 -1.11 4.61 -13.45
N TYR A 144 -0.70 3.44 -12.94
CA TYR A 144 0.68 3.21 -12.48
C TYR A 144 1.71 3.44 -13.58
N LEU A 145 1.43 3.01 -14.82
CA LEU A 145 2.33 3.24 -15.94
C LEU A 145 2.47 4.74 -16.25
N CYS A 146 1.36 5.47 -16.30
CA CYS A 146 1.36 6.91 -16.58
C CYS A 146 2.11 7.70 -15.50
N ILE A 147 1.81 7.43 -14.23
CA ILE A 147 2.40 8.18 -13.11
C ILE A 147 3.87 7.83 -12.91
N PHE A 148 4.27 6.56 -13.07
CA PHE A 148 5.68 6.18 -13.05
C PHE A 148 6.46 6.82 -14.19
N THR A 149 5.89 6.88 -15.40
CA THR A 149 6.52 7.53 -16.55
C THR A 149 6.68 9.05 -16.33
N TYR A 150 5.69 9.69 -15.73
CA TYR A 150 5.79 11.09 -15.33
C TYR A 150 6.86 11.30 -14.26
N GLY A 151 6.81 10.51 -13.18
CA GLY A 151 7.73 10.56 -12.05
C GLY A 151 9.18 10.37 -12.48
N ILE A 152 9.48 9.35 -13.29
CA ILE A 152 10.86 9.11 -13.74
C ILE A 152 11.36 10.24 -14.65
N ARG A 153 10.53 10.77 -15.57
CA ARG A 153 10.93 11.86 -16.47
C ARG A 153 11.21 13.15 -15.70
N PHE A 154 10.37 13.47 -14.71
CA PHE A 154 10.54 14.63 -13.86
C PHE A 154 11.78 14.47 -12.97
N LEU A 155 11.88 13.36 -12.23
CA LEU A 155 12.97 13.13 -11.29
C LEU A 155 14.33 12.99 -11.95
N TRP A 156 14.40 12.49 -13.20
CA TRP A 156 15.66 12.40 -13.93
C TRP A 156 16.39 13.75 -14.03
N GLN A 157 15.64 14.85 -14.03
CA GLN A 157 16.17 16.22 -14.10
C GLN A 157 16.51 16.80 -12.72
N CYS A 158 16.13 16.12 -11.64
CA CYS A 158 16.33 16.60 -10.28
C CYS A 158 17.67 16.09 -9.69
N PRO A 159 18.50 16.96 -9.08
CA PRO A 159 19.79 16.54 -8.50
C PRO A 159 19.66 15.42 -7.47
N TRP A 160 18.62 15.45 -6.64
CA TRP A 160 18.38 14.45 -5.59
C TRP A 160 18.04 13.06 -6.12
N MET A 161 17.69 12.91 -7.40
CA MET A 161 17.53 11.60 -8.05
C MET A 161 18.85 10.88 -8.25
N TRP A 162 19.97 11.60 -8.24
CA TRP A 162 21.32 11.05 -8.44
C TRP A 162 22.13 11.07 -7.15
N ASP A 163 22.00 12.13 -6.37
CA ASP A 163 22.76 12.32 -5.13
C ASP A 163 21.83 12.65 -3.95
N THR A 164 21.68 11.71 -3.01
CA THR A 164 20.68 11.75 -1.95
C THR A 164 20.84 12.85 -0.89
N PRO A 165 22.04 13.34 -0.54
CA PRO A 165 22.20 14.48 0.36
C PRO A 165 21.45 15.74 -0.11
N HIS A 166 21.24 15.90 -1.42
CA HIS A 166 20.42 16.98 -1.97
C HIS A 166 18.95 16.91 -1.54
N CYS A 167 18.47 15.80 -0.98
CA CYS A 167 17.18 15.74 -0.32
C CYS A 167 17.10 16.63 0.92
N TRP A 168 18.23 16.93 1.56
CA TRP A 168 18.27 17.57 2.89
C TRP A 168 18.94 18.93 2.89
N TYR A 169 19.75 19.25 1.88
CA TYR A 169 20.32 20.59 1.76
C TYR A 169 19.22 21.66 1.71
N ASN A 170 19.43 22.72 2.49
CA ASN A 170 18.48 23.81 2.73
C ASN A 170 17.12 23.37 3.28
N TYR A 171 16.98 22.16 3.82
CA TYR A 171 15.77 21.77 4.53
C TYR A 171 15.64 22.59 5.83
N PRO A 172 14.46 23.11 6.19
CA PRO A 172 13.15 22.95 5.54
C PRO A 172 12.77 24.05 4.52
N TYR A 173 13.70 24.90 4.10
CA TYR A 173 13.52 25.99 3.13
C TYR A 173 13.61 25.54 1.66
N GLN A 174 12.95 24.43 1.32
CA GLN A 174 12.98 23.87 -0.03
C GLN A 174 11.79 24.36 -0.87
N VAL A 175 12.07 24.93 -2.03
CA VAL A 175 11.05 25.47 -2.94
C VAL A 175 10.18 24.37 -3.53
N LEU A 176 8.86 24.57 -3.48
CA LEU A 176 7.88 23.73 -4.14
C LEU A 176 7.82 24.08 -5.63
N THR A 177 8.32 23.19 -6.48
CA THR A 177 8.17 23.36 -7.93
C THR A 177 6.78 22.87 -8.38
N PRO A 178 6.19 23.47 -9.43
CA PRO A 178 4.89 23.02 -9.95
C PRO A 178 4.90 21.54 -10.35
N GLY A 179 5.97 21.04 -10.96
CA GLY A 179 6.09 19.62 -11.34
C GLY A 179 6.02 18.67 -10.14
N LEU A 180 6.68 19.04 -9.04
CA LEU A 180 6.67 18.29 -7.80
C LEU A 180 5.31 18.34 -7.10
N TYR A 181 4.66 19.50 -7.10
CA TYR A 181 3.29 19.67 -6.61
C TYR A 181 2.31 18.74 -7.32
N HIS A 182 2.27 18.77 -8.66
CA HIS A 182 1.38 17.91 -9.44
C HIS A 182 1.69 16.43 -9.24
N TYR A 183 2.97 16.05 -9.11
CA TYR A 183 3.36 14.67 -8.82
C TYR A 183 2.73 14.20 -7.50
N TYR A 184 2.94 14.97 -6.43
CA TYR A 184 2.48 14.66 -5.09
C TYR A 184 0.96 14.61 -4.97
N VAL A 185 0.27 15.63 -5.47
CA VAL A 185 -1.19 15.72 -5.33
C VAL A 185 -1.88 14.64 -6.17
N THR A 186 -1.34 14.31 -7.36
CA THR A 186 -1.89 13.23 -8.20
C THR A 186 -1.73 11.87 -7.55
N GLU A 187 -0.55 11.56 -7.01
CA GLU A 187 -0.29 10.32 -6.26
C GLU A 187 -1.21 10.23 -5.03
N LEU A 188 -1.27 11.29 -4.21
CA LEU A 188 -2.11 11.32 -3.03
C LEU A 188 -3.60 11.15 -3.37
N GLY A 189 -4.08 11.82 -4.43
CA GLY A 189 -5.45 11.70 -4.91
C GLY A 189 -5.77 10.28 -5.38
N PHE A 190 -4.85 9.63 -6.08
CA PHE A 190 -5.02 8.24 -6.49
C PHE A 190 -5.07 7.28 -5.30
N TYR A 191 -4.15 7.40 -4.34
CA TYR A 191 -4.17 6.56 -3.14
C TYR A 191 -5.40 6.80 -2.28
N TRP A 192 -5.93 8.03 -2.20
CA TRP A 192 -7.24 8.27 -1.59
C TRP A 192 -8.37 7.58 -2.35
N SER A 193 -8.36 7.63 -3.69
CA SER A 193 -9.36 6.93 -4.50
C SER A 193 -9.34 5.42 -4.25
N LEU A 194 -8.15 4.82 -4.09
CA LEU A 194 -7.97 3.40 -3.73
C LEU A 194 -8.37 3.11 -2.29
N MET A 195 -8.07 4.03 -1.36
CA MET A 195 -8.42 3.92 0.05
C MET A 195 -9.93 3.76 0.25
N PHE A 196 -10.73 4.49 -0.53
CA PHE A 196 -12.18 4.36 -0.51
C PHE A 196 -12.67 3.17 -1.35
N SER A 197 -12.11 2.97 -2.55
CA SER A 197 -12.58 1.92 -3.45
C SER A 197 -12.31 0.51 -2.92
N GLN A 198 -11.28 0.29 -2.10
CA GLN A 198 -10.96 -1.05 -1.57
C GLN A 198 -12.09 -1.69 -0.75
N PHE A 199 -13.03 -0.89 -0.22
CA PHE A 199 -14.20 -1.40 0.50
C PHE A 199 -15.28 -1.96 -0.43
N THR A 200 -15.34 -1.45 -1.67
CA THR A 200 -16.26 -1.88 -2.72
C THR A 200 -15.61 -2.85 -3.72
N ASP A 201 -14.29 -2.73 -3.91
CA ASP A 201 -13.49 -3.57 -4.79
C ASP A 201 -13.44 -5.02 -4.27
N ILE A 202 -12.96 -5.91 -5.14
CA ILE A 202 -12.83 -7.32 -4.82
C ILE A 202 -11.89 -7.54 -3.63
N LYS A 203 -12.45 -7.94 -2.49
CA LYS A 203 -11.68 -8.30 -1.30
C LYS A 203 -10.84 -9.55 -1.55
N ARG A 204 -9.53 -9.40 -1.41
CA ARG A 204 -8.54 -10.46 -1.54
C ARG A 204 -8.05 -10.92 -0.16
N LYS A 205 -7.32 -12.03 -0.11
CA LYS A 205 -6.85 -12.62 1.17
C LYS A 205 -5.85 -11.75 1.93
N ASP A 206 -5.16 -10.88 1.19
CA ASP A 206 -4.19 -9.89 1.64
C ASP A 206 -4.83 -8.54 2.02
N PHE A 207 -6.17 -8.46 2.11
CA PHE A 207 -6.88 -7.21 2.44
C PHE A 207 -6.33 -6.49 3.70
N PRO A 208 -6.09 -7.14 4.86
CA PRO A 208 -5.58 -6.43 6.04
C PRO A 208 -4.20 -5.82 5.82
N ILE A 209 -3.32 -6.55 5.11
CA ILE A 209 -1.94 -6.09 4.82
C ILE A 209 -1.99 -4.91 3.85
N MET A 210 -2.81 -4.99 2.80
CA MET A 210 -3.02 -3.89 1.85
C MET A 210 -3.69 -2.67 2.48
N PHE A 211 -4.60 -2.87 3.43
CA PHE A 211 -5.23 -1.77 4.16
C PHE A 211 -4.21 -1.00 5.01
N ILE A 212 -3.37 -1.72 5.77
CA ILE A 212 -2.28 -1.12 6.55
C ILE A 212 -1.29 -0.39 5.62
N HIS A 213 -0.97 -0.99 4.47
CA HIS A 213 -0.12 -0.35 3.47
C HIS A 213 -0.70 0.96 2.96
N HIS A 214 -1.95 0.97 2.49
CA HIS A 214 -2.60 2.20 2.01
C HIS A 214 -2.67 3.27 3.08
N LEU A 215 -2.88 2.86 4.33
CA LEU A 215 -2.85 3.78 5.46
C LEU A 215 -1.45 4.39 5.61
N ALA A 216 -0.41 3.57 5.64
CA ALA A 216 0.96 4.03 5.74
C ALA A 216 1.37 4.93 4.55
N THR A 217 0.99 4.61 3.31
CA THR A 217 1.34 5.42 2.13
C THR A 217 0.65 6.76 2.11
N VAL A 218 -0.68 6.81 2.36
CA VAL A 218 -1.42 8.08 2.43
C VAL A 218 -0.87 8.97 3.55
N SER A 219 -0.53 8.37 4.70
CA SER A 219 0.12 9.09 5.80
C SER A 219 1.52 9.59 5.44
N LEU A 220 2.37 8.78 4.81
CA LEU A 220 3.72 9.18 4.39
C LEU A 220 3.72 10.32 3.37
N ILE A 221 2.84 10.26 2.36
CA ILE A 221 2.75 11.30 1.34
C ILE A 221 2.27 12.60 1.97
N SER A 222 1.22 12.54 2.80
CA SER A 222 0.66 13.71 3.47
C SER A 222 1.66 14.33 4.47
N PHE A 223 2.33 13.49 5.25
CA PHE A 223 3.31 13.91 6.25
C PHE A 223 4.56 14.50 5.63
N SER A 224 5.13 13.85 4.60
CA SER A 224 6.30 14.38 3.91
C SER A 224 6.01 15.70 3.22
N TYR A 225 4.80 15.89 2.69
CA TYR A 225 4.39 17.17 2.13
C TYR A 225 4.28 18.26 3.20
N ALA A 226 3.60 17.97 4.32
CA ALA A 226 3.41 18.93 5.42
C ALA A 226 4.73 19.34 6.10
N ASN A 227 5.74 18.46 6.14
CA ASN A 227 7.07 18.75 6.70
C ASN A 227 8.07 19.27 5.67
N ASN A 228 7.66 19.58 4.43
CA ASN A 228 8.56 19.91 3.33
C ASN A 228 9.66 18.87 3.03
N MET A 229 9.40 17.59 3.25
CA MET A 229 10.29 16.46 2.90
C MET A 229 9.99 15.94 1.48
N LEU A 230 9.65 16.82 0.54
CA LEU A 230 9.13 16.40 -0.76
C LEU A 230 10.18 15.75 -1.66
N ARG A 231 11.45 16.17 -1.54
CA ARG A 231 12.53 15.60 -2.34
C ARG A 231 12.69 14.10 -2.07
N VAL A 232 12.83 13.71 -0.81
CA VAL A 232 12.96 12.29 -0.46
C VAL A 232 11.67 11.51 -0.68
N GLY A 233 10.51 12.09 -0.38
CA GLY A 233 9.25 11.38 -0.59
C GLY A 233 8.92 11.19 -2.07
N SER A 234 9.38 12.07 -2.97
CA SER A 234 9.31 11.84 -4.42
C SER A 234 10.12 10.62 -4.88
N LEU A 235 11.29 10.37 -4.25
CA LEU A 235 12.08 9.16 -4.49
C LEU A 235 11.39 7.92 -3.93
N VAL A 236 10.77 8.03 -2.74
CA VAL A 236 9.97 6.95 -2.14
C VAL A 236 8.87 6.53 -3.13
N MET A 237 8.04 7.46 -3.60
CA MET A 237 6.95 7.18 -4.56
C MET A 237 7.50 6.52 -5.84
N CYS A 238 8.52 7.11 -6.48
CA CYS A 238 9.06 6.58 -7.73
C CYS A 238 9.63 5.15 -7.61
N VAL A 239 10.38 4.86 -6.55
CA VAL A 239 10.88 3.50 -6.27
C VAL A 239 9.72 2.54 -6.05
N HIS A 240 8.61 3.03 -5.50
CA HIS A 240 7.44 2.23 -5.23
C HIS A 240 6.67 1.87 -6.51
N ASP A 241 6.41 2.84 -7.37
CA ASP A 241 5.56 2.67 -8.56
C ASP A 241 6.22 1.79 -9.64
N ALA A 242 7.55 1.67 -9.61
CA ALA A 242 8.36 0.98 -10.62
C ALA A 242 7.93 -0.48 -10.93
N SER A 243 7.41 -1.21 -9.94
CA SER A 243 6.99 -2.61 -10.11
C SER A 243 5.50 -2.79 -10.39
N ASP A 244 4.69 -1.79 -10.07
CA ASP A 244 3.25 -2.02 -9.82
C ASP A 244 2.47 -2.16 -11.11
N PHE A 245 2.83 -1.40 -12.14
CA PHE A 245 2.23 -1.55 -13.47
C PHE A 245 2.56 -2.92 -14.10
N ILE A 246 3.75 -3.49 -13.80
CA ILE A 246 4.18 -4.81 -14.28
C ILE A 246 3.37 -5.91 -13.61
N LEU A 247 3.13 -5.79 -12.29
CA LEU A 247 2.28 -6.71 -11.55
C LEU A 247 0.86 -6.75 -12.10
N GLU A 248 0.27 -5.58 -12.34
CA GLU A 248 -1.07 -5.49 -12.92
C GLU A 248 -1.09 -6.02 -14.36
N ALA A 249 -0.05 -5.78 -15.16
CA ALA A 249 0.08 -6.36 -16.50
C ALA A 249 0.15 -7.89 -16.47
N ALA A 250 0.87 -8.49 -15.51
CA ALA A 250 0.91 -9.94 -15.32
C ALA A 250 -0.49 -10.51 -15.00
N LYS A 251 -1.27 -9.81 -14.15
CA LYS A 251 -2.66 -10.18 -13.85
C LYS A 251 -3.53 -10.12 -15.11
N LEU A 252 -3.39 -9.08 -15.94
CA LEU A 252 -4.12 -8.95 -17.20
C LEU A 252 -3.82 -10.12 -18.15
N ALA A 253 -2.53 -10.47 -18.32
CA ALA A 253 -2.12 -11.61 -19.14
C ALA A 253 -2.71 -12.94 -18.61
N ASN A 254 -2.74 -13.15 -17.30
CA ASN A 254 -3.37 -14.32 -16.67
C ASN A 254 -4.89 -14.37 -16.94
N TYR A 255 -5.58 -13.24 -16.85
CA TYR A 255 -7.02 -13.16 -17.13
C TYR A 255 -7.34 -13.40 -18.60
N ALA A 256 -6.47 -12.94 -19.51
CA ALA A 256 -6.53 -13.19 -20.96
C ALA A 256 -6.05 -14.60 -21.37
N LYS A 257 -5.62 -15.45 -20.42
CA LYS A 257 -5.09 -16.81 -20.68
C LYS A 257 -3.79 -16.86 -21.50
N TYR A 258 -3.02 -15.79 -21.49
CA TYR A 258 -1.69 -15.74 -22.13
C TYR A 258 -0.59 -16.15 -21.14
N GLN A 259 -0.49 -17.47 -20.89
CA GLN A 259 0.36 -18.01 -19.82
C GLN A 259 1.85 -17.64 -19.99
N ARG A 260 2.42 -17.74 -21.20
CA ARG A 260 3.83 -17.39 -21.44
C ARG A 260 4.13 -15.93 -21.11
N LEU A 261 3.24 -15.02 -21.51
CA LEU A 261 3.37 -13.59 -21.22
C LEU A 261 3.18 -13.32 -19.73
N CYS A 262 2.21 -13.97 -19.09
CA CYS A 262 1.99 -13.88 -17.64
C CYS A 262 3.23 -14.30 -16.85
N ASP A 263 3.84 -15.44 -17.20
CA ASP A 263 5.02 -15.97 -16.51
C ASP A 263 6.22 -15.03 -16.70
N PHE A 264 6.44 -14.53 -17.92
CA PHE A 264 7.47 -13.54 -18.20
C PHE A 264 7.28 -12.25 -17.39
N LEU A 265 6.08 -11.66 -17.42
CA LEU A 265 5.76 -10.44 -16.69
C LEU A 265 5.86 -10.65 -15.18
N PHE A 266 5.49 -11.83 -14.66
CA PHE A 266 5.61 -12.15 -13.25
C PHE A 266 7.09 -12.24 -12.81
N VAL A 267 7.96 -12.87 -13.61
CA VAL A 267 9.41 -12.91 -13.34
C VAL A 267 10.00 -11.50 -13.39
N LEU A 268 9.65 -10.72 -14.41
CA LEU A 268 10.09 -9.33 -14.53
C LEU A 268 9.65 -8.49 -13.32
N PHE A 269 8.37 -8.61 -12.92
CA PHE A 269 7.84 -7.99 -11.71
C PHE A 269 8.65 -8.39 -10.47
N ALA A 270 8.92 -9.69 -10.27
CA ALA A 270 9.64 -10.17 -9.10
C ALA A 270 11.08 -9.60 -9.03
N VAL A 271 11.77 -9.53 -10.17
CA VAL A 271 13.13 -8.94 -10.26
C VAL A 271 13.08 -7.44 -9.96
N VAL A 272 12.18 -6.69 -10.61
CA VAL A 272 12.06 -5.24 -10.39
C VAL A 272 11.67 -4.95 -8.94
N PHE A 273 10.68 -5.66 -8.38
CA PHE A 273 10.25 -5.52 -6.99
C PHE A 273 11.40 -5.79 -6.01
N PHE A 274 12.19 -6.84 -6.24
CA PHE A 274 13.34 -7.13 -5.40
C PHE A 274 14.37 -5.99 -5.43
N ILE A 275 14.76 -5.54 -6.62
CA ILE A 275 15.74 -4.46 -6.78
C ILE A 275 15.23 -3.18 -6.14
N THR A 276 14.00 -2.76 -6.44
CA THR A 276 13.49 -1.48 -5.95
C THR A 276 13.21 -1.50 -4.46
N ARG A 277 12.58 -2.57 -3.93
CA ARG A 277 12.10 -2.60 -2.55
C ARG A 277 13.09 -3.19 -1.55
N LEU A 278 13.99 -4.07 -1.98
CA LEU A 278 14.95 -4.73 -1.09
C LEU A 278 16.41 -4.34 -1.31
N VAL A 279 16.73 -3.64 -2.40
CA VAL A 279 18.10 -3.10 -2.64
C VAL A 279 18.06 -1.57 -2.56
N ILE A 280 17.39 -0.91 -3.50
CA ILE A 280 17.41 0.55 -3.62
C ILE A 280 16.75 1.20 -2.40
N TYR A 281 15.55 0.78 -2.01
CA TYR A 281 14.85 1.41 -0.89
C TYR A 281 15.64 1.37 0.44
N PRO A 282 16.13 0.22 0.95
CA PRO A 282 16.87 0.22 2.21
C PRO A 282 18.27 0.83 2.10
N LEU A 283 19.01 0.60 1.01
CA LEU A 283 20.39 1.06 0.90
C LEU A 283 20.51 2.54 0.54
N ARG A 284 19.50 3.09 -0.14
CA ARG A 284 19.52 4.48 -0.61
C ARG A 284 18.51 5.33 0.15
N ILE A 285 17.24 4.95 0.15
CA ILE A 285 16.16 5.78 0.71
C ILE A 285 16.17 5.76 2.24
N LEU A 286 16.19 4.58 2.88
CA LEU A 286 16.29 4.52 4.34
C LEU A 286 17.66 5.03 4.83
N ASN A 287 18.71 4.82 4.05
CA ASN A 287 20.02 5.34 4.43
C ASN A 287 20.03 6.88 4.48
N THR A 288 19.50 7.53 3.45
CA THR A 288 19.44 8.99 3.42
C THR A 288 18.55 9.58 4.51
N THR A 289 17.40 8.94 4.82
CA THR A 289 16.47 9.44 5.86
C THR A 289 16.88 9.13 7.29
N LEU A 290 17.74 8.13 7.52
CA LEU A 290 18.19 7.75 8.87
C LEU A 290 19.57 8.32 9.22
N PHE A 291 20.47 8.41 8.24
CA PHE A 291 21.87 8.79 8.47
C PHE A 291 22.19 10.16 7.89
N GLU A 292 22.04 10.37 6.58
CA GLU A 292 22.40 11.66 5.94
C GLU A 292 21.59 12.82 6.53
N SER A 293 20.27 12.65 6.69
CA SER A 293 19.44 13.68 7.31
C SER A 293 19.80 13.93 8.78
N TRP A 294 20.25 12.89 9.51
CA TRP A 294 20.67 13.05 10.89
C TRP A 294 21.91 13.92 10.98
N GLU A 295 22.88 13.67 10.10
CA GLU A 295 24.12 14.44 10.06
C GLU A 295 23.89 15.89 9.62
N ILE A 296 22.97 16.14 8.69
CA ILE A 296 22.72 17.48 8.11
C ILE A 296 21.76 18.32 8.97
N ILE A 297 20.67 17.73 9.46
CA ILE A 297 19.57 18.46 10.13
C ILE A 297 19.52 18.16 11.64
N GLY A 298 19.91 16.95 12.04
CA GLY A 298 19.71 16.44 13.38
C GLY A 298 18.29 15.86 13.61
N PRO A 299 18.11 15.07 14.67
CA PRO A 299 16.82 14.44 14.97
C PRO A 299 15.83 15.41 15.64
N TYR A 300 14.55 15.23 15.32
CA TYR A 300 13.40 15.92 15.95
C TYR A 300 12.17 15.00 15.88
N PRO A 301 11.09 15.26 16.64
CA PRO A 301 10.00 14.28 16.80
C PRO A 301 9.31 13.85 15.49
N SER A 302 9.00 14.79 14.58
CA SER A 302 8.38 14.46 13.29
C SER A 302 9.31 13.62 12.40
N TRP A 303 10.62 13.85 12.45
CA TRP A 303 11.62 13.01 11.77
C TRP A 303 11.58 11.55 12.22
N TRP A 304 11.41 11.28 13.52
CA TRP A 304 11.26 9.92 14.03
C TRP A 304 9.98 9.26 13.52
N LEU A 305 8.88 10.00 13.47
CA LEU A 305 7.61 9.49 12.98
C LEU A 305 7.69 9.14 11.49
N PHE A 306 8.30 9.99 10.66
CA PHE A 306 8.51 9.72 9.24
C PHE A 306 9.30 8.43 9.03
N ASN A 307 10.45 8.30 9.69
CA ASN A 307 11.29 7.11 9.59
C ASN A 307 10.62 5.85 10.12
N SER A 308 9.81 5.95 11.17
CA SER A 308 9.03 4.81 11.69
C SER A 308 8.02 4.31 10.65
N LEU A 309 7.35 5.20 9.92
CA LEU A 309 6.43 4.82 8.84
C LEU A 309 7.17 4.19 7.65
N LEU A 310 8.34 4.72 7.28
CA LEU A 310 9.19 4.13 6.24
C LEU A 310 9.68 2.72 6.62
N LEU A 311 9.91 2.48 7.91
CA LEU A 311 10.28 1.17 8.45
C LEU A 311 9.13 0.17 8.44
N VAL A 312 7.91 0.62 8.76
CA VAL A 312 6.69 -0.19 8.59
C VAL A 312 6.57 -0.64 7.14
N LEU A 313 6.76 0.27 6.17
CA LEU A 313 6.80 -0.10 4.74
C LEU A 313 7.87 -1.16 4.44
N GLN A 314 9.08 -1.02 5.00
CA GLN A 314 10.13 -2.01 4.79
C GLN A 314 9.75 -3.40 5.28
N VAL A 315 9.12 -3.51 6.44
CA VAL A 315 8.64 -4.80 6.97
C VAL A 315 7.60 -5.41 6.01
N LEU A 316 6.69 -4.60 5.49
CA LEU A 316 5.71 -5.07 4.50
C LEU A 316 6.39 -5.57 3.21
N HIS A 317 7.43 -4.87 2.72
CA HIS A 317 8.20 -5.32 1.54
C HIS A 317 8.86 -6.68 1.76
N VAL A 318 9.40 -6.94 2.95
CA VAL A 318 9.98 -8.25 3.29
C VAL A 318 8.91 -9.33 3.30
N ILE A 319 7.74 -9.06 3.88
CA ILE A 319 6.60 -9.99 3.88
C ILE A 319 6.16 -10.32 2.45
N TRP A 320 5.95 -9.31 1.60
CA TRP A 320 5.56 -9.56 0.21
C TRP A 320 6.65 -10.27 -0.60
N SER A 321 7.93 -9.95 -0.38
CA SER A 321 9.05 -10.64 -1.03
C SER A 321 9.03 -12.14 -0.71
N TYR A 322 8.76 -12.50 0.54
CA TYR A 322 8.58 -13.90 0.95
C TYR A 322 7.42 -14.57 0.21
N LEU A 323 6.27 -13.89 0.08
CA LEU A 323 5.11 -14.40 -0.66
C LEU A 323 5.41 -14.58 -2.16
N ILE A 324 6.07 -13.61 -2.79
CA ILE A 324 6.45 -13.63 -4.20
C ILE A 324 7.44 -14.78 -4.47
N ALA A 325 8.47 -14.91 -3.63
CA ALA A 325 9.44 -16.00 -3.72
C ALA A 325 8.76 -17.37 -3.57
N GLY A 326 7.81 -17.50 -2.64
CA GLY A 326 7.02 -18.72 -2.47
C GLY A 326 6.18 -19.10 -3.71
N ILE A 327 5.64 -18.12 -4.42
CA ILE A 327 4.91 -18.34 -5.69
C ILE A 327 5.89 -18.75 -6.80
N ALA A 328 7.01 -18.04 -6.94
CA ALA A 328 8.04 -18.35 -7.94
C ALA A 328 8.61 -19.76 -7.75
N TYR A 329 8.91 -20.16 -6.51
CA TYR A 329 9.38 -21.50 -6.18
C TYR A 329 8.37 -22.58 -6.58
N LYS A 330 7.08 -22.40 -6.24
CA LYS A 330 6.03 -23.35 -6.63
C LYS A 330 5.87 -23.47 -8.15
N ALA A 331 6.05 -22.38 -8.89
CA ALA A 331 6.03 -22.41 -10.35
C ALA A 331 7.21 -23.20 -10.93
N LEU A 332 8.43 -22.97 -10.41
CA LEU A 332 9.64 -23.67 -10.86
C LEU A 332 9.61 -25.17 -10.55
N VAL A 333 9.15 -25.57 -9.37
CA VAL A 333 9.05 -26.99 -8.99
C VAL A 333 8.01 -27.71 -9.85
N ARG A 334 6.84 -27.10 -10.10
CA ARG A 334 5.81 -27.69 -10.97
C ARG A 334 6.27 -27.87 -12.42
N GLY A 335 7.17 -27.00 -12.91
CA GLY A 335 7.80 -27.16 -14.23
C GLY A 335 8.88 -28.25 -14.29
N LYS A 336 9.39 -28.71 -13.15
CA LYS A 336 10.48 -29.71 -13.06
C LYS A 336 10.02 -31.13 -12.72
N VAL A 337 8.75 -31.34 -12.34
CA VAL A 337 8.23 -32.68 -12.04
C VAL A 337 7.83 -33.38 -13.33
N SER A 338 8.67 -34.31 -13.81
CA SER A 338 8.27 -35.33 -14.78
C SER A 338 7.19 -36.26 -14.19
N PRO A 339 6.29 -36.84 -15.02
CA PRO A 339 5.10 -37.57 -14.54
C PRO A 339 5.37 -38.75 -13.59
N ASP A 340 6.59 -39.30 -13.57
CA ASP A 340 6.91 -40.57 -12.91
C ASP A 340 7.25 -40.48 -11.42
N LEU A 341 7.47 -39.27 -10.87
CA LEU A 341 7.87 -39.10 -9.46
C LEU A 341 6.70 -38.86 -8.50
N ARG A 342 5.46 -39.09 -8.96
CA ARG A 342 4.24 -38.80 -8.18
C ARG A 342 4.02 -39.75 -6.99
N ASN A 343 4.90 -40.75 -6.78
CA ASN A 343 4.73 -41.77 -5.73
C ASN A 343 5.88 -41.93 -4.72
N SER A 344 6.85 -41.03 -4.69
CA SER A 344 7.81 -40.96 -3.58
C SER A 344 7.61 -39.63 -2.87
N GLY A 345 7.16 -39.68 -1.62
CA GLY A 345 7.12 -38.53 -0.72
C GLY A 345 8.52 -37.98 -0.55
N VAL A 346 8.90 -37.00 -1.38
CA VAL A 346 10.13 -36.26 -1.20
C VAL A 346 9.84 -35.20 -0.15
N GLU A 347 10.30 -35.44 1.08
CA GLU A 347 10.61 -34.36 2.01
C GLU A 347 11.70 -33.50 1.34
N ILE A 348 11.29 -32.39 0.73
CA ILE A 348 12.22 -31.52 0.01
C ILE A 348 12.94 -30.63 1.04
N SER A 349 14.25 -30.83 1.13
CA SER A 349 15.15 -30.08 2.00
C SER A 349 14.98 -28.57 1.84
N SER A 350 14.77 -27.93 2.98
CA SER A 350 14.73 -26.47 3.20
C SER A 350 16.04 -25.75 2.83
N CYS A 351 17.08 -26.43 2.33
CA CYS A 351 18.46 -25.97 2.37
C CYS A 351 18.85 -24.96 1.28
N GLN A 352 18.39 -25.11 0.03
CA GLN A 352 18.79 -24.22 -1.07
C GLN A 352 18.02 -22.89 -1.12
N THR A 353 16.72 -22.91 -0.81
CA THR A 353 15.93 -21.68 -0.62
C THR A 353 16.37 -20.94 0.64
N SER A 354 16.78 -21.66 1.68
CA SER A 354 17.37 -21.05 2.89
C SER A 354 18.73 -20.44 2.62
N PHE A 355 19.51 -20.80 1.60
CA PHE A 355 20.83 -20.18 1.39
C PHE A 355 20.73 -18.77 0.79
N PHE A 356 19.87 -18.55 -0.21
CA PHE A 356 19.58 -17.20 -0.73
C PHE A 356 18.81 -16.37 0.30
N ILE A 357 17.83 -16.97 0.98
CA ILE A 357 17.05 -16.29 2.01
C ILE A 357 17.90 -16.03 3.27
N CYS A 358 18.83 -16.90 3.68
CA CYS A 358 19.76 -16.66 4.80
C CYS A 358 20.87 -15.68 4.43
N SER A 359 21.47 -15.74 3.24
CA SER A 359 22.47 -14.75 2.83
C SER A 359 21.85 -13.35 2.78
N TYR A 360 20.59 -13.26 2.32
CA TYR A 360 19.88 -12.00 2.22
C TYR A 360 19.25 -11.59 3.56
N LEU A 361 18.76 -12.53 4.39
CA LEU A 361 18.36 -12.29 5.79
C LEU A 361 19.57 -11.90 6.64
N PHE A 362 20.78 -12.37 6.34
CA PHE A 362 21.98 -11.98 7.07
C PHE A 362 22.36 -10.54 6.72
N PHE A 363 22.29 -10.15 5.44
CA PHE A 363 22.42 -8.74 5.03
C PHE A 363 21.26 -7.86 5.54
N LEU A 364 20.02 -8.35 5.47
CA LEU A 364 18.85 -7.69 6.04
C LEU A 364 18.91 -7.64 7.55
N LEU A 365 19.44 -8.63 8.27
CA LEU A 365 19.63 -8.64 9.72
C LEU A 365 20.74 -7.70 10.11
N PHE A 366 21.78 -7.53 9.28
CA PHE A 366 22.85 -6.56 9.52
C PHE A 366 22.36 -5.12 9.30
N SER A 367 21.57 -4.86 8.25
CA SER A 367 20.83 -3.59 8.09
C SER A 367 19.78 -3.42 9.19
N LEU A 368 18.95 -4.43 9.45
CA LEU A 368 17.85 -4.42 10.41
C LEU A 368 18.35 -4.35 11.86
N GLN A 369 19.53 -4.83 12.26
CA GLN A 369 20.01 -4.64 13.63
C GLN A 369 20.24 -3.17 13.93
N ARG A 370 20.87 -2.45 12.99
CA ARG A 370 21.06 -1.00 13.08
C ARG A 370 19.71 -0.29 12.98
N LEU A 371 18.88 -0.63 11.99
CA LEU A 371 17.56 -0.04 11.79
C LEU A 371 16.54 -0.34 12.91
N LEU A 372 16.60 -1.51 13.56
CA LEU A 372 15.76 -1.91 14.70
C LEU A 372 16.19 -1.17 15.97
N PHE A 373 17.49 -0.95 16.16
CA PHE A 373 17.99 -0.08 17.22
C PHE A 373 17.44 1.35 17.07
N TYR A 374 17.51 1.93 15.86
CA TYR A 374 16.89 3.23 15.59
C TYR A 374 15.37 3.20 15.70
N PHE A 375 14.69 2.15 15.24
CA PHE A 375 13.23 2.00 15.38
C PHE A 375 12.80 2.03 16.85
N LEU A 376 13.47 1.23 17.70
CA LEU A 376 13.17 1.16 19.14
C LEU A 376 13.51 2.46 19.86
N SER A 377 14.62 3.12 19.47
CA SER A 377 14.96 4.45 19.99
C SER A 377 13.92 5.50 19.59
N GLY A 378 13.46 5.46 18.34
CA GLY A 378 12.47 6.40 17.81
C GLY A 378 11.09 6.23 18.43
N VAL A 379 10.63 4.98 18.60
CA VAL A 379 9.37 4.70 19.30
C VAL A 379 9.40 5.27 20.72
N ARG A 380 10.53 5.15 21.44
CA ARG A 380 10.70 5.74 22.77
C ARG A 380 10.63 7.27 22.74
N GLU A 381 11.33 7.94 21.83
CA GLU A 381 11.33 9.41 21.70
C GLU A 381 9.98 9.97 21.26
N ILE A 382 9.28 9.30 20.34
CA ILE A 382 7.92 9.66 19.92
C ILE A 382 6.97 9.55 21.11
N LEU A 383 6.99 8.41 21.82
CA LEU A 383 6.14 8.20 22.99
C LEU A 383 6.45 9.21 24.11
N LEU A 384 7.73 9.53 24.34
CA LEU A 384 8.13 10.59 25.28
C LEU A 384 7.62 11.96 24.86
N SER A 385 7.71 12.30 23.57
CA SER A 385 7.22 13.59 23.04
C SER A 385 5.71 13.73 23.18
N PHE A 386 4.96 12.67 22.86
CA PHE A 386 3.51 12.62 23.07
C PHE A 386 3.16 12.64 24.56
N HIS A 387 3.87 11.90 25.41
CA HIS A 387 3.63 11.87 26.86
C HIS A 387 3.98 13.19 27.55
N LEU A 388 5.06 13.86 27.16
CA LEU A 388 5.43 15.19 27.68
C LEU A 388 4.42 16.25 27.24
N SER A 389 3.92 16.16 26.01
CA SER A 389 2.87 17.05 25.51
C SER A 389 1.52 16.80 26.20
N PHE A 390 1.20 15.55 26.54
CA PHE A 390 -0.03 15.20 27.27
C PHE A 390 0.05 15.51 28.77
N SER A 391 1.23 15.37 29.40
CA SER A 391 1.44 15.70 30.81
C SER A 391 1.35 17.21 31.10
N ALA A 392 1.54 18.06 30.09
CA ALA A 392 1.35 19.51 30.22
C ALA A 392 -0.13 19.94 30.23
N GLU A 393 -1.06 19.09 29.77
CA GLU A 393 -2.49 19.39 29.65
C GLU A 393 -3.36 18.30 30.30
N SER A 394 -3.44 18.37 31.63
CA SER A 394 -4.50 17.82 32.49
C SER A 394 -4.49 16.33 32.86
N SER A 395 -4.71 16.12 34.15
CA SER A 395 -5.16 14.89 34.79
C SER A 395 -6.63 14.61 34.42
N SER A 396 -6.90 13.73 33.47
CA SER A 396 -8.08 12.84 33.56
C SER A 396 -7.99 11.67 32.58
N SER A 397 -8.46 10.53 33.06
CA SER A 397 -8.38 9.20 32.47
C SER A 397 -9.00 9.08 31.07
N THR A 398 -8.22 8.67 30.08
CA THR A 398 -8.69 7.87 28.92
C THR A 398 -7.55 7.04 28.34
N ALA A 399 -7.24 5.92 28.99
CA ALA A 399 -6.36 4.88 28.43
C ALA A 399 -7.17 3.96 27.51
N LEU A 400 -7.42 4.37 26.26
CA LEU A 400 -7.94 3.52 25.18
C LEU A 400 -7.71 4.14 23.79
N PHE A 401 -6.48 4.57 23.49
CA PHE A 401 -6.09 5.07 22.15
C PHE A 401 -4.70 4.57 21.69
N LEU A 402 -4.37 3.30 21.98
CA LEU A 402 -3.14 2.67 21.48
C LEU A 402 -3.31 1.94 20.14
N ALA A 403 -4.47 2.07 19.48
CA ALA A 403 -4.66 1.68 18.09
C ALA A 403 -4.93 2.93 17.24
N CYS A 404 -3.89 3.35 16.51
CA CYS A 404 -3.88 4.32 15.40
C CYS A 404 -3.66 5.84 15.67
N PRO A 405 -2.53 6.23 16.30
CA PRO A 405 -2.06 7.64 16.25
C PRO A 405 -1.81 8.15 14.81
N VAL A 406 -1.35 7.28 13.90
CA VAL A 406 -0.93 7.63 12.53
C VAL A 406 -2.10 8.00 11.61
N TYR A 407 -3.21 7.27 11.68
CA TYR A 407 -4.42 7.56 10.89
C TYR A 407 -5.07 8.87 11.31
N LEU A 408 -5.22 9.03 12.62
CA LEU A 408 -5.70 10.26 13.21
C LEU A 408 -4.85 11.42 12.75
N MET A 409 -3.52 11.26 12.70
CA MET A 409 -2.63 12.31 12.27
C MET A 409 -2.90 12.79 10.83
N THR A 410 -3.11 11.89 9.87
CA THR A 410 -3.43 12.32 8.50
C THR A 410 -4.76 13.05 8.47
N ILE A 411 -5.79 12.49 9.11
CA ILE A 411 -7.08 13.17 9.24
C ILE A 411 -6.93 14.53 9.92
N TYR A 412 -6.10 14.65 10.95
CA TYR A 412 -5.81 15.91 11.64
C TYR A 412 -5.06 16.90 10.76
N ILE A 413 -4.12 16.47 9.90
CA ILE A 413 -3.52 17.33 8.87
C ILE A 413 -4.63 17.89 7.98
N PHE A 414 -5.51 17.04 7.45
CA PHE A 414 -6.63 17.47 6.61
C PHE A 414 -7.61 18.39 7.36
N LEU A 415 -7.99 18.05 8.60
CA LEU A 415 -8.94 18.83 9.40
C LEU A 415 -8.38 20.17 9.86
N CYS A 416 -7.11 20.24 10.26
CA CYS A 416 -6.46 21.49 10.64
C CYS A 416 -6.14 22.35 9.42
N SER A 417 -6.02 21.76 8.23
CA SER A 417 -5.81 22.50 6.97
C SER A 417 -7.08 23.18 6.43
N LEU A 418 -8.26 22.79 6.93
CA LEU A 418 -9.55 23.42 6.60
C LEU A 418 -9.82 24.69 7.42
N GLN A 419 -8.99 24.96 8.44
CA GLN A 419 -9.04 26.14 9.30
C GLN A 419 -7.98 27.12 8.84
#